data_AF-A0A2E5EGN9-F1
#
_entry.id   AF-A0A2E5EGN9-F1
#
_cell.length_a   1.000
_cell.length_b   1.000
_cell.length_c   1.000
_cell.angle_alpha   90.00
_cell.angle_beta   90.00
_cell.angle_gamma   90.00
#
_symmetry.space_group_name_H-M   'P 1'
#
loop_
_entity.id
_entity.type
_entity.pdbx_description
1 polymer ?
#
loop_
_entity_poly.entity_id
_entity_poly.type
_entity_poly.pdbx_seq_one_letter_code
_entity_poly.pdbx_strand_id
1 'polypeptide(L)'
;MEQLAYFARRATLDDLPVLRELWETERLPVEALDKRVTEFQVAHDANGTILAAIGFKRDGEHGLIHSEAFVDFGIADQLRELIWERFETLARNYALLRVWLQDDLMFWKEHGFDPASDEDLESMPESFGAKENQWYSRVLREELFASAQAKQTEMMFRQAMAAEREKTERQVKNLKLVSAVVAFLLFIMVSIAAVYFFKYATRTGYGAVPYSR
;
A
#
# COMPACT_ATOMS: atom_id res chain seq x y z
N MET A 1 -10.07 38.85 -29.54
CA MET A 1 -10.88 37.96 -28.69
C MET A 1 -10.04 37.69 -27.46
N GLU A 2 -10.43 38.24 -26.31
CA GLU A 2 -9.83 37.82 -25.03
C GLU A 2 -10.12 36.34 -24.87
N GLN A 3 -9.06 35.54 -24.75
CA GLN A 3 -9.18 34.14 -24.37
C GLN A 3 -9.61 34.14 -22.91
N LEU A 4 -10.84 33.70 -22.62
CA LEU A 4 -11.30 33.54 -21.24
C LEU A 4 -10.38 32.53 -20.55
N ALA A 5 -9.56 33.02 -19.63
CA ALA A 5 -8.67 32.19 -18.84
C ALA A 5 -9.43 31.67 -17.61
N TYR A 6 -9.54 30.34 -17.53
CA TYR A 6 -10.12 29.65 -16.38
C TYR A 6 -9.03 29.00 -15.55
N PHE A 7 -9.24 28.92 -14.25
CA PHE A 7 -8.30 28.35 -13.28
C PHE A 7 -9.02 27.37 -12.36
N ALA A 8 -8.34 26.27 -12.00
CA ALA A 8 -8.88 25.29 -11.04
C ALA A 8 -8.09 25.28 -9.73
N ARG A 9 -8.82 25.21 -8.61
CA ARG A 9 -8.23 25.07 -7.27
C ARG A 9 -9.10 24.19 -6.38
N ARG A 10 -8.56 23.80 -5.22
CA ARG A 10 -9.36 23.17 -4.18
C ARG A 10 -10.35 24.18 -3.61
N ALA A 11 -11.57 23.73 -3.35
CA ALA A 11 -12.55 24.50 -2.61
C ALA A 11 -12.11 24.72 -1.16
N THR A 12 -12.55 25.83 -0.60
CA THR A 12 -12.30 26.30 0.76
C THR A 12 -13.63 26.55 1.47
N LEU A 13 -13.60 26.78 2.78
CA LEU A 13 -14.82 27.09 3.54
C LEU A 13 -15.45 28.41 3.09
N ASP A 14 -14.66 29.34 2.55
CA ASP A 14 -15.14 30.63 2.05
C ASP A 14 -15.99 30.49 0.78
N ASP A 15 -15.83 29.37 0.06
CA ASP A 15 -16.59 29.08 -1.17
C ASP A 15 -17.99 28.50 -0.86
N LEU A 16 -18.26 28.08 0.38
CA LEU A 16 -19.50 27.38 0.76
C LEU A 16 -20.77 28.13 0.36
N PRO A 17 -20.92 29.45 0.57
CA PRO A 17 -22.15 30.16 0.18
C PRO A 17 -22.45 30.02 -1.32
N VAL A 18 -21.43 30.20 -2.17
CA VAL A 18 -21.56 30.10 -3.63
C VAL A 18 -21.80 28.65 -4.06
N LEU A 19 -21.11 27.70 -3.44
CA LEU A 19 -21.26 26.28 -3.75
C LEU A 19 -22.66 25.75 -3.40
N ARG A 20 -23.27 26.23 -2.31
CA ARG A 20 -24.66 25.89 -1.98
C ARG A 20 -25.62 26.29 -3.08
N GLU A 21 -25.56 27.54 -3.54
CA GLU A 21 -26.42 28.04 -4.61
C GLU A 21 -26.23 27.24 -5.91
N LEU A 22 -24.98 26.91 -6.23
CA LEU A 22 -24.64 26.10 -7.40
C LEU A 22 -25.19 24.67 -7.28
N TRP A 23 -25.01 24.02 -6.13
CA TRP A 23 -25.53 22.68 -5.86
C TRP A 23 -27.07 22.64 -5.84
N GLU A 24 -27.73 23.67 -5.32
CA GLU A 24 -29.20 23.80 -5.35
C GLU A 24 -29.72 23.88 -6.78
N THR A 25 -29.05 24.68 -7.62
CA THR A 25 -29.39 24.83 -9.05
C THR A 25 -29.32 23.48 -9.78
N GLU A 26 -28.30 22.68 -9.47
CA GLU A 26 -28.07 21.34 -10.01
C GLU A 26 -28.82 20.22 -9.27
N ARG A 27 -29.66 20.57 -8.28
CA ARG A 27 -30.47 19.64 -7.47
C ARG A 27 -29.64 18.58 -6.74
N LEU A 28 -28.44 18.93 -6.34
CA LEU A 28 -27.55 18.09 -5.54
C LEU A 28 -27.90 18.17 -4.04
N PRO A 29 -27.53 17.15 -3.23
CA PRO A 29 -27.90 17.09 -1.81
C PRO A 29 -27.04 18.03 -0.94
N VAL A 30 -27.36 19.33 -0.95
CA VAL A 30 -26.61 20.41 -0.30
C VAL A 30 -26.18 20.11 1.13
N GLU A 31 -27.10 19.68 2.00
CA GLU A 31 -26.79 19.38 3.41
C GLU A 31 -25.71 18.30 3.59
N ALA A 32 -25.67 17.35 2.66
CA ALA A 32 -24.69 16.28 2.66
C ALA A 32 -23.33 16.75 2.10
N LEU A 33 -23.32 17.65 1.12
CA LEU A 33 -22.12 18.16 0.45
C LEU A 33 -21.41 19.25 1.25
N ASP A 34 -22.16 20.09 1.97
CA ASP A 34 -21.66 21.13 2.87
C ASP A 34 -20.60 20.62 3.85
N LYS A 35 -20.84 19.43 4.40
CA LYS A 35 -19.96 18.80 5.39
C LYS A 35 -18.63 18.32 4.78
N ARG A 36 -18.52 18.34 3.45
CA ARG A 36 -17.42 17.76 2.67
C ARG A 36 -16.88 18.73 1.63
N VAL A 37 -17.05 20.04 1.82
CA VAL A 37 -16.60 21.05 0.85
C VAL A 37 -15.14 20.86 0.39
N THR A 38 -14.27 20.38 1.28
CA THR A 38 -12.85 20.17 0.95
C THR A 38 -12.59 19.01 -0.03
N GLU A 39 -13.59 18.21 -0.37
CA GLU A 39 -13.55 17.21 -1.44
C GLU A 39 -13.67 17.85 -2.83
N PHE A 40 -14.18 19.08 -2.92
CA PHE A 40 -14.43 19.73 -4.19
C PHE A 40 -13.19 20.43 -4.76
N GLN A 41 -13.06 20.35 -6.08
CA GLN A 41 -12.29 21.31 -6.87
C GLN A 41 -13.25 22.26 -7.55
N VAL A 42 -12.87 23.52 -7.62
CA VAL A 42 -13.65 24.59 -8.25
C VAL A 42 -12.88 25.17 -9.43
N ALA A 43 -13.59 25.40 -10.53
CA ALA A 43 -13.10 26.21 -11.63
C ALA A 43 -13.62 27.64 -11.47
N HIS A 44 -12.76 28.63 -11.72
CA HIS A 44 -13.09 30.05 -11.62
C HIS A 44 -12.48 30.86 -12.76
N ASP A 45 -13.07 32.03 -13.05
CA ASP A 45 -12.53 33.00 -13.99
C ASP A 45 -11.38 33.84 -13.39
N ALA A 46 -10.82 34.76 -14.18
CA ALA A 46 -9.76 35.67 -13.72
C ALA A 46 -10.18 36.61 -12.56
N ASN A 47 -11.49 36.78 -12.32
CA ASN A 47 -12.02 37.59 -11.22
C ASN A 47 -12.25 36.78 -9.93
N GLY A 48 -12.07 35.46 -9.98
CA GLY A 48 -12.35 34.56 -8.86
C GLY A 48 -13.80 34.08 -8.79
N THR A 49 -14.63 34.36 -9.80
CA THR A 49 -16.01 33.88 -9.88
C THR A 49 -16.02 32.37 -10.10
N ILE A 50 -16.65 31.60 -9.21
CA ILE A 50 -16.78 30.14 -9.38
C ILE A 50 -17.77 29.84 -10.49
N LEU A 51 -17.34 29.00 -11.44
CA LEU A 51 -18.10 28.58 -12.61
C LEU A 51 -18.45 27.09 -12.60
N ALA A 52 -17.68 26.28 -11.88
CA ALA A 52 -17.98 24.87 -11.73
C ALA A 52 -17.40 24.33 -10.43
N ALA A 53 -17.98 23.23 -9.97
CA ALA A 53 -17.49 22.45 -8.85
C ALA A 53 -17.64 20.95 -9.15
N ILE A 54 -16.57 20.18 -8.93
CA ILE A 54 -16.62 18.72 -9.04
C ILE A 54 -16.06 18.12 -7.76
N GLY A 55 -16.80 17.21 -7.16
CA GLY A 55 -16.43 16.48 -5.95
C GLY A 55 -15.45 15.36 -6.24
N PHE A 56 -14.47 15.21 -5.36
CA PHE A 56 -13.50 14.12 -5.41
C PHE A 56 -13.26 13.54 -4.04
N LYS A 57 -13.70 12.29 -3.87
CA LYS A 57 -13.51 11.51 -2.66
C LYS A 57 -12.40 10.49 -2.88
N ARG A 58 -11.59 10.25 -1.84
CA ARG A 58 -10.55 9.22 -1.85
C ARG A 58 -10.86 8.15 -0.80
N ASP A 59 -10.62 6.90 -1.14
CA ASP A 59 -10.60 5.78 -0.21
C ASP A 59 -9.47 4.81 -0.60
N GLY A 60 -8.49 4.64 0.28
CA GLY A 60 -7.25 3.93 -0.04
C GLY A 60 -6.54 4.48 -1.29
N GLU A 61 -6.27 3.58 -2.23
CA GLU A 61 -5.68 3.85 -3.55
C GLU A 61 -6.74 4.10 -4.64
N HIS A 62 -7.99 4.33 -4.27
CA HIS A 62 -9.07 4.63 -5.20
C HIS A 62 -9.59 6.06 -5.02
N GLY A 63 -10.00 6.67 -6.14
CA GLY A 63 -10.71 7.96 -6.17
C GLY A 63 -12.13 7.81 -6.70
N LEU A 64 -13.04 8.68 -6.28
CA LEU A 64 -14.41 8.77 -6.76
C LEU A 64 -14.67 10.20 -7.21
N ILE A 65 -15.03 10.39 -8.48
CA ILE A 65 -15.61 11.64 -8.98
C ILE A 65 -17.11 11.58 -8.68
N HIS A 66 -17.64 12.66 -8.09
CA HIS A 66 -19.05 12.77 -7.77
C HIS A 66 -19.51 14.23 -7.83
N SER A 67 -20.83 14.42 -7.87
CA SER A 67 -21.47 15.73 -7.64
C SER A 67 -20.87 16.84 -8.50
N GLU A 68 -21.01 16.71 -9.81
CA GLU A 68 -20.63 17.76 -10.75
C GLU A 68 -21.69 18.86 -10.78
N ALA A 69 -21.25 20.12 -10.80
CA ALA A 69 -22.13 21.27 -10.89
C ALA A 69 -21.49 22.38 -11.72
N PHE A 70 -22.26 22.98 -12.63
CA PHE A 70 -21.77 24.00 -13.58
C PHE A 70 -22.74 25.17 -13.65
N VAL A 71 -22.22 26.39 -13.77
CA VAL A 71 -23.07 27.59 -13.94
C VAL A 71 -23.65 27.69 -15.36
N ASP A 72 -22.93 27.13 -16.35
CA ASP A 72 -23.30 27.13 -17.76
C ASP A 72 -22.84 25.83 -18.42
N PHE A 73 -23.79 25.07 -18.96
CA PHE A 73 -23.54 23.83 -19.68
C PHE A 73 -22.76 24.03 -20.98
N GLY A 74 -22.82 25.23 -21.59
CA GLY A 74 -22.09 25.54 -22.82
C GLY A 74 -20.57 25.53 -22.68
N ILE A 75 -20.07 25.64 -21.44
CA ILE A 75 -18.63 25.59 -21.11
C ILE A 75 -18.28 24.41 -20.19
N ALA A 76 -19.23 23.53 -19.88
CA ALA A 76 -19.03 22.47 -18.90
C ALA A 76 -17.87 21.53 -19.24
N ASP A 77 -17.75 21.09 -20.49
CA ASP A 77 -16.65 20.20 -20.92
C ASP A 77 -15.29 20.86 -20.78
N GLN A 78 -15.18 22.16 -21.09
CA GLN A 78 -13.93 22.91 -20.92
C GLN A 78 -13.54 23.03 -19.43
N LEU A 79 -14.51 23.29 -18.55
CA LEU A 79 -14.27 23.38 -17.11
C LEU A 79 -13.98 22.00 -16.50
N ARG A 80 -14.62 20.95 -17.02
CA ARG A 80 -14.40 19.57 -16.62
C ARG A 80 -12.99 19.10 -16.99
N GLU A 81 -12.52 19.42 -18.19
CA GLU A 81 -11.13 19.17 -18.61
C GLU A 81 -10.12 19.79 -17.63
N LEU A 82 -10.31 21.08 -17.34
CA LEU A 82 -9.43 21.82 -16.44
C LEU A 82 -9.39 21.22 -15.02
N ILE A 83 -10.54 20.79 -14.51
CA ILE A 83 -10.63 20.14 -13.21
C ILE A 83 -10.03 18.72 -13.27
N TRP A 84 -10.24 17.99 -14.37
CA TRP A 84 -9.72 16.65 -14.59
C TRP A 84 -8.18 16.62 -14.61
N GLU A 85 -7.51 17.53 -15.31
CA GLU A 85 -6.04 17.65 -15.29
C GLU A 85 -5.48 17.80 -13.86
N ARG A 86 -6.22 18.56 -13.03
CA ARG A 86 -5.90 18.72 -11.61
C ARG A 86 -6.14 17.45 -10.82
N PHE A 87 -7.23 16.72 -11.11
CA PHE A 87 -7.46 15.40 -10.51
C PHE A 87 -6.39 14.39 -10.86
N GLU A 88 -5.93 14.33 -12.11
CA GLU A 88 -4.81 13.45 -12.49
C GLU A 88 -3.54 13.78 -11.70
N THR A 89 -3.29 15.08 -11.44
CA THR A 89 -2.18 15.52 -10.59
C THR A 89 -2.36 15.06 -9.14
N LEU A 90 -3.56 15.23 -8.57
CA LEU A 90 -3.88 14.76 -7.22
C LEU A 90 -3.76 13.23 -7.12
N ALA A 91 -4.24 12.52 -8.14
CA ALA A 91 -4.21 11.08 -8.17
C ALA A 91 -2.78 10.53 -8.22
N ARG A 92 -1.88 11.17 -8.99
CA ARG A 92 -0.45 10.87 -8.94
C ARG A 92 0.13 11.09 -7.53
N ASN A 93 -0.20 12.21 -6.89
CA ASN A 93 0.31 12.56 -5.56
C ASN A 93 -0.16 11.59 -4.47
N TYR A 94 -1.42 11.14 -4.53
CA TYR A 94 -2.00 10.17 -3.58
C TYR A 94 -1.77 8.72 -3.97
N ALA A 95 -1.00 8.48 -5.02
CA ALA A 95 -0.72 7.18 -5.57
C ALA A 95 -1.95 6.32 -5.89
N LEU A 96 -2.98 6.94 -6.46
CA LEU A 96 -4.19 6.21 -6.82
C LEU A 96 -3.93 5.24 -7.98
N LEU A 97 -4.54 4.07 -7.86
CA LEU A 97 -4.58 3.03 -8.88
C LEU A 97 -5.75 3.22 -9.84
N ARG A 98 -6.91 3.65 -9.33
CA ARG A 98 -8.15 3.70 -10.11
C ARG A 98 -9.06 4.84 -9.66
N VAL A 99 -9.77 5.43 -10.61
CA VAL A 99 -10.83 6.41 -10.36
C VAL A 99 -12.16 5.87 -10.84
N TRP A 100 -13.20 6.12 -10.06
CA TRP A 100 -14.56 5.65 -10.25
C TRP A 100 -15.52 6.82 -10.45
N LEU A 101 -16.63 6.57 -11.15
CA LEU A 101 -17.78 7.47 -11.25
C LEU A 101 -19.04 6.68 -11.64
N GLN A 102 -20.22 7.24 -11.39
CA GLN A 102 -21.51 6.64 -11.75
C GLN A 102 -22.16 7.25 -12.99
N ASP A 103 -21.50 8.24 -13.62
CA ASP A 103 -22.06 8.99 -14.73
C ASP A 103 -21.68 8.39 -16.10
N ASP A 104 -22.58 8.44 -17.08
CA ASP A 104 -22.37 7.86 -18.40
C ASP A 104 -22.06 8.91 -19.49
N LEU A 105 -21.69 10.13 -19.08
CA LEU A 105 -21.32 11.23 -19.98
C LEU A 105 -20.26 10.81 -21.00
N MET A 106 -20.46 11.26 -22.25
CA MET A 106 -19.52 11.01 -23.35
C MET A 106 -18.12 11.54 -23.03
N PHE A 107 -18.05 12.72 -22.38
CA PHE A 107 -16.78 13.30 -21.94
C PHE A 107 -15.92 12.30 -21.16
N TRP A 108 -16.49 11.61 -20.17
CA TRP A 108 -15.72 10.69 -19.33
C TRP A 108 -15.29 9.44 -20.11
N LYS A 109 -16.14 8.96 -21.03
CA LYS A 109 -15.79 7.84 -21.92
C LYS A 109 -14.62 8.18 -22.84
N GLU A 110 -14.61 9.39 -23.42
CA GLU A 110 -13.47 9.89 -24.20
C GLU A 110 -12.19 10.01 -23.36
N HIS A 111 -12.34 10.22 -22.06
CA HIS A 111 -11.26 10.21 -21.08
C HIS A 111 -10.88 8.83 -20.56
N GLY A 112 -11.38 7.74 -21.16
CA GLY A 112 -11.00 6.37 -20.81
C GLY A 112 -11.68 5.84 -19.54
N PHE A 113 -12.83 6.39 -19.18
CA PHE A 113 -13.72 5.77 -18.21
C PHE A 113 -14.64 4.77 -18.91
N ASP A 114 -14.33 3.50 -18.75
CA ASP A 114 -15.11 2.40 -19.31
C ASP A 114 -16.05 1.80 -18.26
N PRO A 115 -17.16 1.14 -18.68
CA PRO A 115 -18.01 0.39 -17.76
C PRO A 115 -17.18 -0.57 -16.91
N ALA A 116 -17.35 -0.52 -15.59
CA ALA A 116 -16.64 -1.41 -14.67
C ALA A 116 -17.14 -2.85 -14.83
N SER A 117 -16.20 -3.80 -14.92
CA SER A 117 -16.52 -5.23 -14.90
C SER A 117 -16.83 -5.71 -13.49
N ASP A 118 -17.44 -6.90 -13.37
CA ASP A 118 -17.70 -7.53 -12.07
C ASP A 118 -16.40 -7.71 -11.26
N GLU A 119 -15.29 -8.04 -11.92
CA GLU A 119 -13.97 -8.16 -11.30
C GLU A 119 -13.46 -6.82 -10.76
N ASP A 120 -13.62 -5.73 -11.54
CA ASP A 120 -13.26 -4.40 -11.07
C ASP A 120 -14.05 -4.05 -9.80
N LEU A 121 -15.36 -4.30 -9.81
CA LEU A 121 -16.28 -3.99 -8.71
C LEU A 121 -15.94 -4.75 -7.42
N GLU A 122 -15.27 -5.91 -7.48
CA GLU A 122 -14.77 -6.59 -6.28
C GLU A 122 -13.79 -5.71 -5.51
N SER A 123 -12.92 -4.99 -6.21
CA SER A 123 -11.92 -4.07 -5.64
C SER A 123 -12.48 -2.70 -5.23
N MET A 124 -13.70 -2.35 -5.66
CA MET A 124 -14.27 -1.03 -5.38
C MET A 124 -14.56 -0.85 -3.89
N PRO A 125 -14.12 0.26 -3.26
CA PRO A 125 -14.43 0.55 -1.87
C PRO A 125 -15.94 0.66 -1.60
N GLU A 126 -16.41 0.02 -0.53
CA GLU A 126 -17.83 0.07 -0.10
C GLU A 126 -18.30 1.51 0.19
N SER A 127 -17.37 2.39 0.57
CA SER A 127 -17.69 3.78 0.90
C SER A 127 -18.11 4.61 -0.32
N PHE A 128 -17.93 4.11 -1.55
CA PHE A 128 -18.32 4.81 -2.78
C PHE A 128 -19.79 4.58 -3.14
N GLY A 129 -20.38 3.47 -2.70
CA GLY A 129 -21.80 3.18 -2.88
C GLY A 129 -22.09 1.73 -3.18
N ALA A 130 -23.34 1.47 -3.57
CA ALA A 130 -23.84 0.15 -3.93
C ALA A 130 -23.17 -0.35 -5.23
N LYS A 131 -22.69 -1.60 -5.24
CA LYS A 131 -22.02 -2.20 -6.40
C LYS A 131 -23.00 -2.48 -7.55
N GLU A 132 -24.29 -2.55 -7.24
CA GLU A 132 -25.39 -2.79 -8.17
C GLU A 132 -25.67 -1.59 -9.10
N ASN A 133 -25.13 -0.41 -8.79
CA ASN A 133 -25.25 0.75 -9.65
C ASN A 133 -24.41 0.58 -10.92
N GLN A 134 -24.74 1.34 -11.96
CA GLN A 134 -23.88 1.43 -13.14
C GLN A 134 -22.62 2.23 -12.77
N TRP A 135 -21.47 1.58 -12.84
CA TRP A 135 -20.18 2.18 -12.54
C TRP A 135 -19.30 2.24 -13.78
N TYR A 136 -18.51 3.30 -13.84
CA TYR A 136 -17.43 3.48 -14.80
C TYR A 136 -16.13 3.67 -14.03
N SER A 137 -15.03 3.20 -14.60
CA SER A 137 -13.73 3.36 -13.97
C SER A 137 -12.63 3.56 -14.99
N ARG A 138 -11.57 4.24 -14.54
CA ARG A 138 -10.32 4.38 -15.27
C ARG A 138 -9.17 3.94 -14.38
N VAL A 139 -8.39 2.98 -14.86
CA VAL A 139 -7.11 2.62 -14.25
C VAL A 139 -6.09 3.72 -14.55
N LEU A 140 -5.51 4.29 -13.50
CA LEU A 140 -4.52 5.37 -13.60
C LEU A 140 -3.08 4.86 -13.62
N ARG A 141 -2.84 3.69 -13.01
CA ARG A 141 -1.53 3.04 -12.95
C ARG A 141 -1.74 1.57 -13.27
N GLU A 142 -1.04 1.05 -14.28
CA GLU A 142 -1.07 -0.38 -14.57
C GLU A 142 -0.71 -1.16 -13.31
N GLU A 143 -1.63 -2.02 -12.83
CA GLU A 143 -1.49 -2.87 -11.64
C GLU A 143 -0.21 -3.73 -11.65
N LEU A 144 0.40 -3.90 -12.83
CA LEU A 144 1.65 -4.61 -13.07
C LEU A 144 2.85 -3.97 -12.35
N PHE A 145 2.94 -2.65 -12.23
CA PHE A 145 4.11 -2.01 -11.62
C PHE A 145 4.12 -2.12 -10.09
N ALA A 146 2.96 -2.00 -9.44
CA ALA A 146 2.86 -2.10 -7.98
C ALA A 146 3.13 -3.54 -7.51
N SER A 147 2.56 -4.53 -8.20
CA SER A 147 2.76 -5.95 -7.90
C SER A 147 4.17 -6.44 -8.24
N ALA A 148 4.79 -5.95 -9.32
CA ALA A 148 6.17 -6.28 -9.68
C ALA A 148 7.18 -5.68 -8.68
N GLN A 149 6.98 -4.43 -8.26
CA GLN A 149 7.88 -3.78 -7.31
C GLN A 149 7.81 -4.42 -5.92
N ALA A 150 6.61 -4.76 -5.43
CA ALA A 150 6.44 -5.49 -4.18
C ALA A 150 7.14 -6.87 -4.19
N LYS A 151 6.97 -7.64 -5.28
CA LYS A 151 7.67 -8.93 -5.46
C LYS A 151 9.20 -8.77 -5.51
N GLN A 152 9.70 -7.71 -6.14
CA GLN A 152 11.13 -7.42 -6.20
C GLN A 152 11.72 -7.08 -4.82
N THR A 153 11.02 -6.26 -4.01
CA THR A 153 11.44 -5.94 -2.65
C THR A 153 11.47 -7.17 -1.76
N GLU A 154 10.46 -8.05 -1.85
CA GLU A 154 10.42 -9.31 -1.11
C GLU A 154 11.57 -10.26 -1.51
N MET A 155 11.87 -10.37 -2.81
CA MET A 155 13.00 -11.18 -3.30
C MET A 155 14.34 -10.67 -2.76
N MET A 156 14.57 -9.35 -2.77
CA MET A 156 15.80 -8.76 -2.23
C MET A 156 15.95 -9.01 -0.72
N PHE A 157 14.86 -8.90 0.04
CA PHE A 157 14.86 -9.21 1.47
C PHE A 157 15.14 -10.70 1.74
N ARG A 158 14.50 -11.61 0.99
CA ARG A 158 14.77 -13.06 1.09
C ARG A 158 16.21 -13.41 0.75
N GLN A 159 16.81 -12.77 -0.27
CA GLN A 159 18.22 -12.95 -0.62
C GLN A 159 19.16 -12.44 0.47
N ALA A 160 18.89 -11.27 1.06
CA ALA A 160 19.66 -10.74 2.19
C ALA A 160 19.62 -11.69 3.39
N MET A 161 18.44 -12.19 3.75
CA MET A 161 18.26 -13.15 4.84
C MET A 161 18.94 -14.50 4.56
N ALA A 162 18.91 -14.98 3.30
CA ALA A 162 19.61 -16.20 2.91
C ALA A 162 21.13 -16.05 3.01
N ALA A 163 21.68 -14.89 2.62
CA ALA A 163 23.10 -14.59 2.74
C ALA A 163 23.57 -14.49 4.21
N GLU A 164 22.71 -14.00 5.11
CA GLU A 164 23.00 -13.98 6.56
C GLU A 164 22.95 -15.38 7.20
N ARG A 165 22.01 -16.23 6.76
CA ARG A 165 21.95 -17.63 7.21
C ARG A 165 23.21 -18.40 6.83
N GLU A 166 23.74 -18.18 5.63
CA GLU A 166 24.95 -18.89 5.17
C GLU A 166 26.19 -18.55 6.01
N LYS A 167 26.33 -17.29 6.47
CA LYS A 167 27.41 -16.87 7.37
C LYS A 167 27.26 -17.47 8.77
N THR A 168 26.03 -17.56 9.27
CA THR A 168 25.72 -18.12 10.60
C THR A 168 25.94 -19.63 10.64
N GLU A 169 25.60 -20.35 9.56
CA GLU A 169 25.81 -21.80 9.47
C GLU A 169 27.29 -22.21 9.47
N ARG A 170 28.16 -21.43 8.82
CA ARG A 170 29.62 -21.70 8.81
C ARG A 170 30.23 -21.58 10.21
N GLN A 171 29.74 -20.65 11.03
CA GLN A 171 30.21 -20.48 12.42
C GLN A 171 29.78 -21.65 13.32
N VAL A 172 28.58 -22.21 13.11
CA VAL A 172 28.08 -23.35 13.89
C VAL A 172 28.86 -24.64 13.58
N LYS A 173 29.27 -24.86 12.33
CA LYS A 173 30.02 -26.07 11.94
C LYS A 173 31.42 -26.12 12.56
N ASN A 174 32.14 -25.00 12.59
CA ASN A 174 33.48 -24.93 13.21
C ASN A 174 33.41 -25.09 14.73
N LEU A 175 32.39 -24.53 15.38
CA LEU A 175 32.17 -24.69 16.83
C LEU A 175 31.88 -26.15 17.23
N LYS A 176 31.12 -26.89 16.40
CA LYS A 176 30.84 -28.32 16.60
C LYS A 176 32.09 -29.19 16.45
N LEU A 177 33.00 -28.85 15.55
CA LEU A 177 34.27 -29.59 15.39
C LEU A 177 35.19 -29.39 16.60
N VAL A 178 35.35 -28.15 17.07
CA VAL A 178 36.19 -27.84 18.24
C VAL A 178 35.69 -28.58 19.49
N SER A 179 34.38 -28.55 19.74
CA SER A 179 33.78 -29.27 20.86
C SER A 179 33.98 -30.79 20.77
N ALA A 180 33.87 -31.39 19.58
CA ALA A 180 34.12 -32.82 19.39
C ALA A 180 35.59 -33.21 19.67
N VAL A 181 36.55 -32.39 19.22
CA VAL A 181 37.98 -32.62 19.50
C VAL A 181 38.28 -32.53 20.99
N VAL A 182 37.74 -31.53 21.68
CA VAL A 182 37.92 -31.38 23.14
C VAL A 182 37.34 -32.58 23.90
N ALA A 183 36.13 -33.02 23.53
CA ALA A 183 35.51 -34.20 24.14
C ALA A 183 36.35 -35.47 23.93
N PHE A 184 36.92 -35.65 22.73
CA PHE A 184 37.76 -36.80 22.41
C PHE A 184 39.08 -36.82 23.21
N LEU A 185 39.74 -35.66 23.36
CA LEU A 185 40.96 -35.54 24.15
C LEU A 185 40.71 -35.84 25.63
N LEU A 186 39.60 -35.32 26.20
CA LEU A 186 39.19 -35.63 27.57
C LEU A 186 38.93 -37.13 27.76
N PHE A 187 38.26 -37.77 26.80
CA PHE A 187 38.00 -39.21 26.84
C PHE A 187 39.29 -40.05 26.84
N ILE A 188 40.28 -39.69 26.01
CA ILE A 188 41.60 -40.35 26.01
C ILE A 188 42.28 -40.18 27.38
N MET A 189 42.28 -38.96 27.93
CA MET A 189 42.92 -38.67 29.21
C MET A 189 42.33 -39.52 30.35
N VAL A 190 41.00 -39.59 30.43
CA VAL A 190 40.29 -40.42 31.43
C VAL A 190 40.58 -41.89 31.23
N SER A 191 40.61 -42.36 29.98
CA SER A 191 40.92 -43.76 29.66
C SER A 191 42.34 -44.14 30.10
N ILE A 192 43.33 -43.27 29.85
CA ILE A 192 44.71 -43.48 30.31
C ILE A 192 44.77 -43.52 31.84
N ALA A 193 44.14 -42.55 32.52
CA ALA A 193 44.10 -42.50 33.97
C ALA A 193 43.48 -43.77 34.57
N ALA A 194 42.38 -44.27 33.99
CA ALA A 194 41.74 -45.52 34.40
C ALA A 194 42.67 -46.72 34.24
N VAL A 195 43.37 -46.85 33.10
CA VAL A 195 44.34 -47.93 32.88
C VAL A 195 45.47 -47.88 33.91
N TYR A 196 46.01 -46.70 34.20
CA TYR A 196 47.04 -46.53 35.24
C TYR A 196 46.52 -46.87 36.63
N PHE A 197 45.30 -46.45 36.98
CA PHE A 197 44.66 -46.77 38.25
C PHE A 197 44.48 -48.28 38.42
N PHE A 198 43.95 -48.99 37.42
CA PHE A 198 43.81 -50.45 37.46
C PHE A 198 45.16 -51.17 37.56
N LYS A 199 46.19 -50.70 36.84
CA LYS A 199 47.55 -51.25 36.95
C LYS A 199 48.20 -50.97 38.31
N TYR A 200 47.88 -49.83 38.93
CA TYR A 200 48.39 -49.49 40.26
C TYR A 200 47.67 -50.32 41.33
N ALA A 201 46.33 -50.38 41.29
CA ALA A 201 45.50 -51.18 42.18
C ALA A 201 45.84 -52.69 42.14
N THR A 202 46.25 -53.21 40.99
CA THR A 202 46.70 -54.61 40.86
C THR A 202 48.16 -54.83 41.32
N ARG A 203 48.99 -53.79 41.41
CA ARG A 203 50.38 -53.87 41.90
C ARG A 203 50.51 -53.64 43.40
N THR A 204 49.69 -52.77 43.98
CA THR A 204 49.56 -52.65 45.43
C THR A 204 48.55 -53.68 45.93
N GLY A 205 49.00 -54.93 46.05
CA GLY A 205 48.27 -55.94 46.80
C GLY A 205 48.08 -55.49 48.25
N TYR A 206 46.92 -54.93 48.56
CA TYR A 206 46.44 -54.88 49.94
C TYR A 206 46.14 -56.33 50.35
N GLY A 207 47.08 -56.88 51.12
CA GLY A 207 46.96 -58.21 51.70
C GLY A 207 45.74 -58.32 52.58
N ALA A 208 44.95 -59.36 52.35
CA ALA A 208 44.06 -59.93 53.35
C ALA A 208 44.63 -61.30 53.73
N VAL A 209 45.02 -61.38 54.99
CA VAL A 209 45.65 -62.47 55.73
C VAL A 209 44.72 -63.71 55.77
N PRO A 210 45.25 -64.95 55.75
CA PRO A 210 44.43 -66.16 55.75
C PRO A 210 43.93 -66.51 57.17
N TYR A 211 42.69 -67.00 57.28
CA TYR A 211 42.23 -67.74 58.46
C TYR A 211 41.61 -69.09 58.06
N SER A 212 42.31 -70.15 58.46
CA SER A 212 41.91 -71.50 58.88
C SER A 212 40.61 -72.13 58.36
N ARG A 213 40.72 -73.35 57.83
CA ARG A 213 40.43 -74.59 58.59
C ARG A 213 41.20 -75.77 58.02
#